data_AF-A0A397ELX6-F1
#
_entry.id   AF-A0A397ELX6-F1
#
_cell.length_a   1.000
_cell.length_b   1.000
_cell.length_c   1.000
_cell.angle_alpha   90.00
_cell.angle_beta   90.00
_cell.angle_gamma   90.00
#
_symmetry.space_group_name_H-M   'P 1'
#
loop_
_entity.id
_entity.type
_entity.pdbx_description
1 polymer ?
#
loop_
_entity_poly.entity_id
_entity_poly.type
_entity_poly.pdbx_seq_one_letter_code
_entity_poly.pdbx_strand_id
1 'polypeptide(L)'
;MAVRECMAFFADVDAFARVPPTALAFSKHEGFNSDAKKLGSFQAYCPHDCSAEDMGSSSFAVDDVHAIACLDIRLFNQDRHAGNLLVQRSTSEDEPSQLTLVPIDHGCCLPELEHMDETTFAWMQWPQAKLPFSAKIKAYVASLDSFAQVETMKQSIRPPAKALATLHVGTLLLKKCVAMGLTAFEMGQLLVRSSLAMPSPMECLVAQLKHLDPYSHIHLYLRVFEVALDKLVRRMFPRTTNV
;
A
#
# COMPACT_ATOMS: atom_id res chain seq x y z
N MET A 1 14.68 4.31 1.89
CA MET A 1 13.64 5.22 2.45
C MET A 1 13.26 6.31 1.46
N ALA A 2 14.07 7.33 1.19
CA ALA A 2 13.67 8.47 0.32
C ALA A 2 13.08 8.11 -1.07
N VAL A 3 13.65 7.13 -1.77
CA VAL A 3 13.11 6.68 -3.07
C VAL A 3 11.74 6.01 -2.90
N ARG A 4 11.53 5.27 -1.81
CA ARG A 4 10.29 4.55 -1.50
C ARG A 4 9.12 5.52 -1.26
N GLU A 5 9.38 6.64 -0.59
CA GLU A 5 8.42 7.75 -0.43
C GLU A 5 7.92 8.28 -1.78
N CYS A 6 8.84 8.49 -2.73
CA CYS A 6 8.48 8.93 -4.07
C CYS A 6 7.72 7.83 -4.83
N MET A 7 8.14 6.57 -4.69
CA MET A 7 7.43 5.43 -5.28
C MET A 7 6.00 5.31 -4.77
N ALA A 8 5.74 5.57 -3.48
CA ALA A 8 4.39 5.56 -2.93
C ALA A 8 3.50 6.64 -3.57
N PHE A 9 4.03 7.86 -3.76
CA PHE A 9 3.33 8.92 -4.47
C PHE A 9 2.98 8.52 -5.92
N PHE A 10 3.93 7.97 -6.68
CA PHE A 10 3.65 7.50 -8.05
C PHE A 10 2.73 6.26 -8.09
N ALA A 11 2.70 5.46 -7.02
CA ALA A 11 1.84 4.29 -6.93
C ALA A 11 0.37 4.65 -6.69
N ASP A 12 0.12 5.81 -6.08
CA ASP A 12 -1.20 6.39 -5.82
C ASP A 12 -1.74 7.13 -7.06
N VAL A 13 -2.34 6.38 -7.98
CA VAL A 13 -2.86 6.92 -9.25
C VAL A 13 -4.00 7.90 -8.97
N ASP A 14 -3.98 9.06 -9.64
CA ASP A 14 -4.97 10.13 -9.49
C ASP A 14 -5.16 10.63 -8.04
N ALA A 15 -4.14 10.46 -7.19
CA ALA A 15 -4.18 10.78 -5.76
C ALA A 15 -5.37 10.13 -5.02
N PHE A 16 -5.69 8.87 -5.38
CA PHE A 16 -6.86 8.17 -4.87
C PHE A 16 -6.83 7.94 -3.35
N ALA A 17 -5.67 7.59 -2.80
CA ALA A 17 -5.41 7.52 -1.36
C ALA A 17 -4.96 8.88 -0.77
N ARG A 18 -4.65 9.85 -1.62
CA ARG A 18 -4.20 11.22 -1.30
C ARG A 18 -2.80 11.27 -0.70
N VAL A 19 -1.85 10.47 -1.20
CA VAL A 19 -0.44 10.65 -0.85
C VAL A 19 -0.01 12.06 -1.27
N PRO A 20 0.49 12.92 -0.36
CA PRO A 20 0.90 14.26 -0.74
C PRO A 20 2.03 14.21 -1.79
N PRO A 21 2.09 15.20 -2.71
CA PRO A 21 3.15 15.27 -3.71
C PRO A 21 4.55 15.08 -3.10
N THR A 22 5.27 14.08 -3.59
CA THR A 22 6.59 13.71 -3.09
C THR A 22 7.59 13.62 -4.23
N ALA A 23 8.72 14.30 -4.09
CA ALA A 23 9.82 14.26 -5.06
C ALA A 23 11.17 14.03 -4.38
N LEU A 24 12.16 13.60 -5.16
CA LEU A 24 13.55 13.64 -4.72
C LEU A 24 14.08 15.06 -4.90
N ALA A 25 14.70 15.61 -3.85
CA ALA A 25 15.28 16.95 -3.89
C ALA A 25 16.67 16.97 -3.24
N PHE A 26 17.56 17.79 -3.80
CA PHE A 26 18.80 18.17 -3.14
C PHE A 26 18.55 19.41 -2.29
N SER A 27 18.94 19.35 -1.01
CA SER A 27 18.90 20.50 -0.13
C SER A 27 20.16 20.59 0.74
N LYS A 28 20.46 21.80 1.21
CA LYS A 28 21.52 22.07 2.18
C LYS A 28 20.94 23.03 3.22
N HIS A 29 21.11 22.69 4.49
CA HIS A 29 20.60 23.47 5.61
C HIS A 29 21.53 23.30 6.81
N GLU A 30 21.71 24.35 7.61
CA GLU A 30 22.58 24.32 8.80
C GLU A 30 22.13 23.30 9.87
N GLY A 31 20.82 23.04 9.95
CA GLY A 31 20.26 22.02 10.83
C GLY A 31 20.40 20.58 10.33
N PHE A 32 20.96 20.34 9.14
CA PHE A 32 21.23 18.98 8.69
C PHE A 32 22.50 18.42 9.33
N ASN A 33 22.55 17.11 9.54
CA ASN A 33 23.71 16.40 10.07
C ASN A 33 24.90 16.31 9.08
N SER A 34 24.99 17.22 8.11
CA SER A 34 26.06 17.29 7.12
C SER A 34 26.09 18.69 6.51
N ASP A 35 27.30 19.23 6.34
CA ASP A 35 27.52 20.51 5.64
C ASP A 35 27.43 20.39 4.10
N ALA A 36 27.28 19.17 3.58
CA ALA A 36 27.11 18.90 2.16
C ALA A 36 25.63 18.95 1.73
N LYS A 37 25.39 19.09 0.42
CA LYS A 37 24.03 18.90 -0.13
C LYS A 37 23.60 17.45 0.08
N LYS A 38 22.41 17.25 0.64
CA LYS A 38 21.80 15.94 0.86
C LYS A 38 20.69 15.71 -0.16
N LEU A 39 20.66 14.52 -0.74
CA LEU A 39 19.51 14.04 -1.50
C LEU A 39 18.54 13.34 -0.54
N GLY A 40 17.27 13.72 -0.58
CA GLY A 40 16.21 13.12 0.22
C GLY A 40 14.85 13.20 -0.46
N SER A 41 13.84 12.59 0.15
CA SER A 41 12.46 12.84 -0.22
C SER A 41 12.02 14.20 0.32
N PHE A 42 11.28 14.94 -0.50
CA PHE A 42 10.65 16.19 -0.14
C PHE A 42 9.16 16.05 -0.46
N GLN A 43 8.37 15.94 0.60
CA GLN A 43 6.92 15.77 0.53
C GLN A 43 6.25 17.11 0.87
N ALA A 44 5.23 17.46 0.09
CA ALA A 44 4.43 18.65 0.35
C ALA A 44 3.78 18.55 1.75
N TYR A 45 3.93 19.60 2.54
CA TYR A 45 3.24 19.70 3.82
C TYR A 45 1.73 19.72 3.61
N CYS A 46 1.01 18.93 4.41
CA CYS A 46 -0.44 18.87 4.39
C CYS A 46 -0.97 19.46 5.71
N PRO A 47 -1.64 20.64 5.71
CA PRO A 47 -2.28 21.18 6.90
C PRO A 47 -3.29 20.18 7.46
N HIS A 48 -3.25 19.86 8.75
CA HIS A 48 -4.09 18.84 9.34
C HIS A 48 -4.48 19.23 10.78
N ASP A 49 -5.56 18.63 11.27
CA ASP A 49 -6.06 18.89 12.63
C ASP A 49 -5.31 18.03 13.66
N CYS A 50 -5.12 16.75 13.34
CA CYS A 50 -4.48 15.75 14.20
C CYS A 50 -4.07 14.52 13.38
N SER A 51 -3.53 13.49 14.04
CA SER A 51 -3.38 12.18 13.43
C SER A 51 -4.61 11.29 13.74
N ALA A 52 -4.72 10.15 13.06
CA ALA A 52 -5.81 9.22 13.30
C ALA A 52 -5.72 8.53 14.69
N GLU A 53 -4.61 8.67 15.42
CA GLU A 53 -4.47 8.12 16.78
C GLU A 53 -5.32 8.90 17.81
N ASP A 54 -5.60 10.17 17.54
CA ASP A 54 -6.37 11.06 18.41
C ASP A 54 -7.89 10.93 18.21
N MET A 55 -8.32 10.08 17.27
CA MET A 55 -9.72 10.00 16.81
C MET A 55 -10.25 8.57 16.86
N GLY A 56 -11.53 8.42 17.21
CA GLY A 56 -12.21 7.13 17.13
C GLY A 56 -12.37 6.69 15.68
N SER A 57 -11.82 5.51 15.33
CA SER A 57 -11.74 5.04 13.94
C SER A 57 -13.10 4.88 13.24
N SER A 58 -14.20 4.72 13.99
CA SER A 58 -15.56 4.70 13.45
C SER A 58 -15.99 6.00 12.77
N SER A 59 -15.26 7.10 13.00
CA SER A 59 -15.57 8.42 12.44
C SER A 59 -15.05 8.59 11.00
N PHE A 60 -14.19 7.69 10.52
CA PHE A 60 -13.59 7.80 9.19
C PHE A 60 -14.49 7.21 8.10
N ALA A 61 -14.51 7.86 6.93
CA ALA A 61 -15.27 7.39 5.79
C ALA A 61 -14.75 6.02 5.30
N VAL A 62 -15.67 5.14 4.91
CA VAL A 62 -15.33 3.77 4.44
C VAL A 62 -14.40 3.80 3.22
N ASP A 63 -14.76 4.62 2.22
CA ASP A 63 -13.99 4.73 0.97
C ASP A 63 -12.58 5.30 1.21
N ASP A 64 -12.40 6.19 2.20
CA ASP A 64 -11.09 6.73 2.56
C ASP A 64 -10.17 5.65 3.15
N VAL A 65 -10.71 4.86 4.10
CA VAL A 65 -9.98 3.72 4.68
C VAL A 65 -9.67 2.68 3.59
N HIS A 66 -10.60 2.42 2.68
CA HIS A 66 -10.40 1.48 1.58
C HIS A 66 -9.35 1.96 0.58
N ALA A 67 -9.30 3.26 0.26
CA ALA A 67 -8.28 3.80 -0.64
C ALA A 67 -6.87 3.63 -0.06
N ILE A 68 -6.69 3.96 1.23
CA ILE A 68 -5.43 3.76 1.96
C ILE A 68 -5.08 2.27 2.03
N ALA A 69 -6.05 1.41 2.38
CA ALA A 69 -5.82 -0.04 2.44
C ALA A 69 -5.37 -0.60 1.08
N CYS A 70 -5.99 -0.16 -0.02
CA CYS A 70 -5.59 -0.56 -1.36
C CYS A 70 -4.14 -0.19 -1.65
N LEU A 71 -3.73 1.03 -1.31
CA LEU A 71 -2.35 1.48 -1.48
C LEU A 71 -1.38 0.67 -0.60
N ASP A 72 -1.65 0.58 0.71
CA ASP A 72 -0.76 -0.10 1.65
C ASP A 72 -0.60 -1.60 1.35
N ILE A 73 -1.67 -2.28 0.93
CA ILE A 73 -1.64 -3.69 0.46
C ILE A 73 -0.73 -3.80 -0.77
N ARG A 74 -0.89 -2.90 -1.74
CA ARG A 74 -0.07 -2.88 -2.96
C ARG A 74 1.40 -2.68 -2.66
N LEU A 75 1.69 -1.85 -1.68
CA LEU A 75 3.03 -1.47 -1.29
C LEU A 75 3.65 -2.41 -0.26
N PHE A 76 2.89 -3.34 0.33
CA PHE A 76 3.35 -4.12 1.49
C PHE A 76 3.94 -3.18 2.56
N ASN A 77 3.16 -2.18 2.98
CA ASN A 77 3.63 -1.20 3.95
C ASN A 77 3.98 -1.90 5.28
N GLN A 78 5.20 -1.67 5.78
CA GLN A 78 5.72 -2.29 6.99
C GLN A 78 5.58 -1.40 8.22
N ASP A 79 4.98 -0.22 8.07
CA ASP A 79 4.84 0.73 9.16
C ASP A 79 3.57 1.58 9.06
N ARG A 80 2.45 1.01 8.57
CA ARG A 80 1.18 1.75 8.62
C ARG A 80 0.57 1.67 10.02
N HIS A 81 0.85 2.69 10.83
CA HIS A 81 0.13 2.95 12.08
C HIS A 81 -0.77 4.19 11.99
N ALA A 82 -1.63 4.39 12.99
CA ALA A 82 -2.60 5.50 13.02
C ALA A 82 -1.93 6.89 13.02
N GLY A 83 -0.76 7.02 13.68
CA GLY A 83 0.07 8.23 13.62
C GLY A 83 0.53 8.63 12.20
N ASN A 84 0.60 7.68 11.25
CA ASN A 84 0.99 7.96 9.86
C ASN A 84 -0.19 8.36 8.97
N LEU A 85 -1.38 8.57 9.56
CA LEU A 85 -2.59 8.98 8.86
C LEU A 85 -3.04 10.32 9.44
N LEU A 86 -2.87 11.38 8.66
CA LEU A 86 -3.33 12.71 9.05
C LEU A 86 -4.84 12.79 8.88
N VAL A 87 -5.50 13.49 9.81
CA VAL A 87 -6.94 13.77 9.78
C VAL A 87 -7.15 15.25 9.48
N GLN A 88 -8.01 15.51 8.51
CA GLN A 88 -8.46 16.85 8.14
C GLN A 88 -9.97 16.90 8.20
N ARG A 89 -10.54 17.95 8.78
CA ARG A 89 -11.93 18.32 8.51
C ARG A 89 -12.03 18.88 7.09
N SER A 90 -13.05 18.44 6.38
CA SER A 90 -13.39 18.98 5.08
C SER A 90 -13.64 20.49 5.22
N THR A 91 -13.03 21.26 4.32
CA THR A 91 -13.29 22.69 4.17
C THR A 91 -14.46 22.97 3.23
N SER A 92 -15.10 21.92 2.68
CA SER A 92 -16.27 22.08 1.82
C SER A 92 -17.44 22.66 2.62
N GLU A 93 -18.06 23.70 2.10
CA GLU A 93 -19.28 24.28 2.68
C GLU A 93 -20.45 23.29 2.71
N ASP A 94 -20.47 22.31 1.79
CA ASP A 94 -21.55 21.32 1.65
C ASP A 94 -21.46 20.17 2.68
N GLU A 95 -20.26 19.80 3.13
CA GLU A 95 -20.02 18.69 4.08
C GLU A 95 -18.95 19.06 5.15
N PRO A 96 -19.17 20.12 5.95
CA PRO A 96 -18.16 20.69 6.85
C PRO A 96 -17.75 19.75 8.00
N SER A 97 -18.50 18.68 8.25
CA SER A 97 -18.20 17.66 9.27
C SER A 97 -17.48 16.43 8.74
N GLN A 98 -17.29 16.30 7.42
CA GLN A 98 -16.63 15.12 6.87
C GLN A 98 -15.14 15.13 7.20
N LEU A 99 -14.64 14.03 7.76
CA LEU A 99 -13.21 13.82 7.98
C LEU A 99 -12.58 13.14 6.76
N THR A 100 -11.43 13.63 6.34
CA THR A 100 -10.60 13.01 5.32
C THR A 100 -9.27 12.54 5.89
N LEU A 101 -8.83 11.37 5.42
CA LEU A 101 -7.53 10.81 5.78
C LEU A 101 -6.45 11.10 4.71
N VAL A 102 -5.24 11.44 5.14
CA VAL A 102 -4.09 11.65 4.26
C VAL A 102 -2.94 10.76 4.75
N PRO A 103 -2.53 9.73 3.98
CA PRO A 103 -1.41 8.89 4.36
C PRO A 103 -0.07 9.59 4.12
N ILE A 104 0.78 9.56 5.12
CA ILE A 104 2.18 10.00 5.04
C ILE A 104 3.12 8.86 5.43
N ASP A 105 4.42 9.15 5.39
CA ASP A 105 5.49 8.27 5.88
C ASP A 105 5.48 6.86 5.26
N HIS A 106 5.91 6.78 4.00
CA HIS A 106 6.01 5.53 3.25
C HIS A 106 7.45 5.04 3.13
N GLY A 107 8.35 5.49 4.02
CA GLY A 107 9.76 5.15 4.00
C GLY A 107 10.04 3.66 4.11
N CYS A 108 9.12 2.93 4.77
CA CYS A 108 9.14 1.50 5.06
C CYS A 108 8.14 0.69 4.20
N CYS A 109 7.96 1.07 2.93
CA CYS A 109 7.13 0.32 1.99
C CYS A 109 7.96 -0.37 0.89
N LEU A 110 7.33 -1.28 0.14
CA LEU A 110 7.89 -2.05 -0.97
C LEU A 110 9.13 -2.88 -0.59
N PRO A 111 9.13 -3.62 0.54
CA PRO A 111 10.24 -4.47 0.94
C PRO A 111 10.67 -5.42 -0.18
N GLU A 112 11.88 -5.97 -0.11
CA GLU A 112 12.22 -7.09 -0.98
C GLU A 112 11.26 -8.26 -0.72
N LEU A 113 11.01 -9.12 -1.72
CA LEU A 113 9.99 -10.15 -1.58
C LEU A 113 10.31 -11.12 -0.42
N GLU A 114 11.59 -11.31 -0.11
CA GLU A 114 12.08 -12.16 0.98
C GLU A 114 11.96 -11.51 2.38
N HIS A 115 11.61 -10.23 2.46
CA HIS A 115 11.62 -9.39 3.67
C HIS A 115 10.25 -8.75 3.94
N MET A 116 9.15 -9.46 3.69
CA MET A 116 7.78 -8.97 3.92
C MET A 116 7.31 -9.09 5.38
N ASP A 117 8.18 -9.54 6.28
CA ASP A 117 7.85 -9.98 7.63
C ASP A 117 7.38 -8.89 8.59
N GLU A 118 7.70 -7.63 8.29
CA GLU A 118 7.27 -6.46 9.07
C GLU A 118 5.96 -5.83 8.56
N THR A 119 5.30 -6.42 7.55
CA THR A 119 4.05 -5.87 7.00
C THR A 119 2.99 -5.68 8.11
N THR A 120 2.47 -4.47 8.25
CA THR A 120 1.53 -4.11 9.34
C THR A 120 0.57 -3.00 8.92
N PHE A 121 -0.68 -3.09 9.39
CA PHE A 121 -1.75 -2.20 8.97
C PHE A 121 -2.69 -1.84 10.14
N ALA A 122 -2.68 -0.59 10.59
CA ALA A 122 -3.60 -0.10 11.62
C ALA A 122 -5.09 -0.28 11.24
N TRP A 123 -5.42 -0.08 9.97
CA TRP A 123 -6.80 -0.14 9.49
C TRP A 123 -7.41 -1.54 9.59
N MET A 124 -6.63 -2.62 9.76
CA MET A 124 -7.19 -3.97 9.93
C MET A 124 -8.13 -4.08 11.14
N GLN A 125 -7.87 -3.31 12.19
CA GLN A 125 -8.71 -3.32 13.39
C GLN A 125 -9.96 -2.45 13.23
N TRP A 126 -10.03 -1.62 12.19
CA TRP A 126 -11.13 -0.68 12.00
C TRP A 126 -12.35 -1.38 11.39
N PRO A 127 -13.58 -0.97 11.75
CA PRO A 127 -14.80 -1.59 11.20
C PRO A 127 -14.87 -1.57 9.66
N GLN A 128 -14.41 -0.47 9.05
CA GLN A 128 -14.43 -0.23 7.61
C GLN A 128 -13.68 -1.30 6.83
N ALA A 129 -12.58 -1.84 7.37
CA ALA A 129 -11.78 -2.85 6.69
C ALA A 129 -12.51 -4.19 6.50
N LYS A 130 -13.56 -4.44 7.29
CA LYS A 130 -14.39 -5.64 7.21
C LYS A 130 -15.59 -5.48 6.26
N LEU A 131 -15.80 -4.28 5.71
CA LEU A 131 -16.86 -4.00 4.75
C LEU A 131 -16.42 -4.33 3.31
N PRO A 132 -17.35 -4.71 2.43
CA PRO A 132 -17.04 -4.91 1.01
C PRO A 132 -16.64 -3.59 0.34
N PHE A 133 -15.72 -3.67 -0.62
CA PHE A 133 -15.34 -2.53 -1.44
C PHE A 133 -16.51 -2.00 -2.28
N SER A 134 -16.63 -0.67 -2.33
CA SER A 134 -17.60 0.01 -3.20
C SER A 134 -17.26 -0.17 -4.68
N ALA A 135 -18.22 0.11 -5.57
CA ALA A 135 -18.00 0.04 -7.02
C ALA A 135 -16.87 0.99 -7.48
N LYS A 136 -16.76 2.16 -6.83
CA LYS A 136 -15.69 3.13 -7.05
C LYS A 136 -14.31 2.53 -6.77
N ILE A 137 -14.11 1.93 -5.59
CA ILE A 137 -12.84 1.28 -5.23
C ILE A 137 -12.53 0.12 -6.19
N LYS A 138 -13.52 -0.70 -6.53
CA LYS A 138 -13.33 -1.83 -7.47
C LYS A 138 -12.91 -1.35 -8.87
N ALA A 139 -13.52 -0.28 -9.38
CA ALA A 139 -13.16 0.32 -10.65
C ALA A 139 -11.72 0.88 -10.64
N TYR A 140 -11.35 1.58 -9.55
CA TYR A 140 -9.97 2.03 -9.34
C TYR A 140 -8.99 0.85 -9.34
N VAL A 141 -9.23 -0.19 -8.55
CA VAL A 141 -8.33 -1.36 -8.50
C VAL A 141 -8.20 -2.05 -9.85
N ALA A 142 -9.30 -2.14 -10.62
CA ALA A 142 -9.29 -2.74 -11.94
C ALA A 142 -8.41 -1.96 -12.95
N SER A 143 -8.35 -0.62 -12.84
CA SER A 143 -7.57 0.22 -13.75
C SER A 143 -6.06 0.22 -13.49
N LEU A 144 -5.61 -0.22 -12.30
CA LEU A 144 -4.20 -0.19 -11.92
C LEU A 144 -3.32 -1.05 -12.84
N ASP A 145 -2.24 -0.47 -13.36
CA ASP A 145 -1.21 -1.11 -14.17
C ASP A 145 0.18 -0.78 -13.62
N SER A 146 0.79 -1.75 -12.95
CA SER A 146 2.12 -1.56 -12.37
C SER A 146 3.21 -1.37 -13.43
N PHE A 147 3.11 -1.95 -14.63
CA PHE A 147 4.13 -1.78 -15.66
C PHE A 147 4.13 -0.36 -16.22
N ALA A 148 2.96 0.19 -16.54
CA ALA A 148 2.83 1.58 -16.97
C ALA A 148 3.30 2.57 -15.88
N GLN A 149 2.98 2.31 -14.61
CA GLN A 149 3.43 3.13 -13.49
C GLN A 149 4.96 3.09 -13.32
N VAL A 150 5.58 1.93 -13.49
CA VAL A 150 7.04 1.80 -13.39
C VAL A 150 7.76 2.59 -14.48
N GLU A 151 7.25 2.58 -15.71
CA GLU A 151 7.83 3.39 -16.79
C GLU A 151 7.69 4.89 -16.50
N THR A 152 6.59 5.32 -15.89
CA THR A 152 6.41 6.71 -15.43
C THR A 152 7.38 7.07 -14.30
N MET A 153 7.50 6.21 -13.27
CA MET A 153 8.44 6.43 -12.15
C MET A 153 9.88 6.60 -12.62
N LYS A 154 10.33 5.75 -13.56
CA LYS A 154 11.71 5.76 -14.08
C LYS A 154 12.09 7.04 -14.82
N GLN A 155 11.11 7.85 -15.24
CA GLN A 155 11.37 9.16 -15.84
C GLN A 155 11.85 10.20 -14.81
N SER A 156 11.46 10.03 -13.53
CA SER A 156 11.73 11.01 -12.47
C SER A 156 12.68 10.51 -11.39
N ILE A 157 12.67 9.21 -11.10
CA ILE A 157 13.46 8.59 -10.03
C ILE A 157 14.12 7.29 -10.53
N ARG A 158 15.06 6.76 -9.74
CA ARG A 158 15.72 5.46 -10.00
C ARG A 158 15.26 4.43 -8.97
N PRO A 159 14.10 3.77 -9.16
CA PRO A 159 13.57 2.82 -8.20
C PRO A 159 14.42 1.53 -8.18
N PRO A 160 14.69 0.92 -7.01
CA PRO A 160 15.38 -0.36 -6.93
C PRO A 160 14.58 -1.47 -7.61
N ALA A 161 15.23 -2.32 -8.42
CA ALA A 161 14.57 -3.41 -9.14
C ALA A 161 13.78 -4.34 -8.20
N LYS A 162 14.28 -4.58 -6.98
CA LYS A 162 13.59 -5.39 -5.98
C LYS A 162 12.29 -4.75 -5.48
N ALA A 163 12.27 -3.44 -5.29
CA ALA A 163 11.06 -2.71 -4.92
C ALA A 163 10.01 -2.72 -6.05
N LEU A 164 10.47 -2.71 -7.31
CA LEU A 164 9.59 -2.85 -8.48
C LEU A 164 8.90 -4.23 -8.51
N ALA A 165 9.65 -5.30 -8.25
CA ALA A 165 9.09 -6.66 -8.17
C ALA A 165 7.96 -6.72 -7.13
N THR A 166 8.15 -6.12 -5.95
CA THR A 166 7.12 -6.04 -4.90
C THR A 166 5.91 -5.23 -5.33
N LEU A 167 6.08 -4.11 -6.02
CA LEU A 167 4.97 -3.34 -6.57
C LEU A 167 4.13 -4.17 -7.57
N HIS A 168 4.80 -4.93 -8.45
CA HIS A 168 4.11 -5.79 -9.41
C HIS A 168 3.31 -6.90 -8.70
N VAL A 169 3.93 -7.57 -7.74
CA VAL A 169 3.30 -8.63 -6.93
C VAL A 169 2.11 -8.08 -6.14
N GLY A 170 2.28 -6.97 -5.44
CA GLY A 170 1.23 -6.34 -4.63
C GLY A 170 0.07 -5.83 -5.47
N THR A 171 0.35 -5.33 -6.68
CA THR A 171 -0.68 -4.96 -7.65
C THR A 171 -1.50 -6.15 -8.09
N LEU A 172 -0.84 -7.24 -8.49
CA LEU A 172 -1.53 -8.45 -8.93
C LEU A 172 -2.36 -9.04 -7.78
N LEU A 173 -1.80 -9.10 -6.58
CA LEU A 173 -2.48 -9.55 -5.37
C LEU A 173 -3.76 -8.77 -5.12
N LEU A 174 -3.67 -7.44 -5.08
CA LEU A 174 -4.82 -6.56 -4.83
C LEU A 174 -5.91 -6.79 -5.87
N LYS A 175 -5.54 -6.79 -7.16
CA LYS A 175 -6.51 -6.99 -8.27
C LYS A 175 -7.23 -8.33 -8.15
N LYS A 176 -6.50 -9.41 -7.89
CA LYS A 176 -7.05 -10.76 -7.77
C LYS A 176 -7.97 -10.88 -6.56
N CYS A 177 -7.52 -10.43 -5.40
CA CYS A 177 -8.31 -10.53 -4.16
C CYS A 177 -9.60 -9.68 -4.24
N VAL A 178 -9.54 -8.46 -4.78
CA VAL A 178 -10.72 -7.62 -4.97
C VAL A 178 -11.70 -8.24 -5.98
N ALA A 179 -11.21 -8.82 -7.09
CA ALA A 179 -12.05 -9.53 -8.05
C ALA A 179 -12.72 -10.78 -7.45
N MET A 180 -12.06 -11.44 -6.50
CA MET A 180 -12.63 -12.56 -5.71
C MET A 180 -13.53 -12.09 -4.56
N GLY A 181 -13.74 -10.79 -4.41
CA GLY A 181 -14.63 -10.20 -3.42
C GLY A 181 -14.07 -10.23 -2.00
N LEU A 182 -12.74 -10.28 -1.82
CA LEU A 182 -12.13 -10.13 -0.50
C LEU A 182 -12.28 -8.70 0.02
N THR A 183 -12.44 -8.58 1.34
CA THR A 183 -12.36 -7.32 2.09
C THR A 183 -10.91 -6.94 2.34
N ALA A 184 -10.68 -5.68 2.73
CA ALA A 184 -9.35 -5.23 3.16
C ALA A 184 -8.82 -6.07 4.33
N PHE A 185 -9.68 -6.42 5.29
CA PHE A 185 -9.33 -7.26 6.44
C PHE A 185 -8.86 -8.66 6.03
N GLU A 186 -9.59 -9.34 5.15
CA GLU A 186 -9.20 -10.67 4.64
C GLU A 186 -7.87 -10.61 3.89
N MET A 187 -7.62 -9.56 3.11
CA MET A 187 -6.30 -9.35 2.48
C MET A 187 -5.21 -9.06 3.52
N GLY A 188 -5.51 -8.30 4.57
CA GLY A 188 -4.59 -8.10 5.70
C GLY A 188 -4.18 -9.43 6.35
N GLN A 189 -5.12 -10.39 6.49
CA GLN A 189 -4.81 -11.73 7.03
C GLN A 189 -3.87 -12.56 6.14
N LEU A 190 -3.77 -12.25 4.85
CA LEU A 190 -2.77 -12.87 3.97
C LEU A 190 -1.36 -12.32 4.21
N LEU A 191 -1.27 -11.06 4.61
CA LEU A 191 -0.05 -10.25 4.57
C LEU A 191 0.61 -10.08 5.93
N VAL A 192 -0.19 -9.90 6.98
CA VAL A 192 0.29 -9.62 8.33
C VAL A 192 0.47 -10.94 9.08
N ARG A 193 1.63 -11.10 9.72
CA ARG A 193 1.91 -12.26 10.58
C ARG A 193 0.94 -12.27 11.77
N SER A 194 0.33 -13.43 12.04
CA SER A 194 -0.53 -13.59 13.23
C SER A 194 0.26 -13.59 14.54
N SER A 195 1.55 -13.92 14.48
CA SER A 195 2.52 -13.78 15.57
C SER A 195 3.93 -13.65 15.00
N LEU A 196 4.87 -13.07 15.75
CA LEU A 196 6.24 -12.87 15.29
C LEU A 196 6.96 -14.17 14.88
N ALA A 197 6.53 -15.32 15.42
CA ALA A 197 7.13 -16.62 15.16
C ALA A 197 6.57 -17.33 13.91
N MET A 198 5.45 -16.87 13.36
CA MET A 198 4.75 -17.53 12.26
C MET A 198 4.77 -16.65 11.01
N PRO A 199 5.41 -17.09 9.91
CA PRO A 199 5.32 -16.37 8.64
C PRO A 199 3.88 -16.20 8.18
N SER A 200 3.59 -15.07 7.55
CA SER A 200 2.31 -14.82 6.93
C SER A 200 2.05 -15.79 5.78
N PRO A 201 0.78 -16.02 5.39
CA PRO A 201 0.45 -16.79 4.20
C PRO A 201 1.18 -16.32 2.93
N MET A 202 1.40 -15.01 2.79
CA MET A 202 2.13 -14.43 1.66
C MET A 202 3.62 -14.74 1.70
N GLU A 203 4.27 -14.64 2.86
CA GLU A 203 5.67 -15.05 3.00
C GLU A 203 5.86 -16.53 2.66
N CYS A 204 4.95 -17.40 3.11
CA CYS A 204 4.97 -18.82 2.74
C CYS A 204 4.83 -19.03 1.23
N LEU A 205 3.96 -18.27 0.57
CA LEU A 205 3.76 -18.35 -0.88
C LEU A 205 5.01 -17.89 -1.62
N VAL A 206 5.57 -16.73 -1.27
CA VAL A 206 6.81 -16.22 -1.88
C VAL A 206 7.96 -17.20 -1.69
N ALA A 207 8.10 -17.80 -0.50
CA ALA A 207 9.12 -18.79 -0.22
C ALA A 207 8.99 -20.07 -1.07
N GLN A 208 7.78 -20.47 -1.46
CA GLN A 208 7.57 -21.58 -2.41
C GLN A 208 8.08 -21.25 -3.81
N LEU A 209 8.08 -19.97 -4.18
CA LEU A 209 8.50 -19.46 -5.49
C LEU A 209 9.97 -19.03 -5.52
N LYS A 210 10.75 -19.25 -4.46
CA LYS A 210 12.17 -18.85 -4.34
C LYS A 210 13.11 -19.38 -5.45
N HIS A 211 12.66 -20.39 -6.19
CA HIS A 211 13.39 -20.99 -7.30
C HIS A 211 13.22 -20.20 -8.62
N LEU A 212 12.30 -19.23 -8.65
CA LEU A 212 12.09 -18.32 -9.77
C LEU A 212 12.81 -17.00 -9.48
N ASP A 213 13.35 -16.38 -10.52
CA ASP A 213 13.96 -15.05 -10.44
C ASP A 213 12.94 -13.95 -10.79
N PRO A 214 12.37 -13.24 -9.79
CA PRO A 214 11.41 -12.16 -10.04
C PRO A 214 12.07 -10.92 -10.66
N TYR A 215 13.40 -10.78 -10.60
CA TYR A 215 14.11 -9.57 -11.00
C TYR A 215 14.48 -9.60 -12.49
N SER A 216 14.82 -10.77 -13.01
CA SER A 216 15.09 -10.96 -14.45
C SER A 216 13.87 -11.45 -15.23
N HIS A 217 12.92 -12.14 -14.57
CA HIS A 217 11.81 -12.82 -15.23
C HIS A 217 10.45 -12.53 -14.58
N ILE A 218 10.18 -11.25 -14.30
CA ILE A 218 8.96 -10.81 -13.60
C ILE A 218 7.66 -11.35 -14.21
N HIS A 219 7.50 -11.40 -15.54
CA HIS A 219 6.29 -11.93 -16.17
C HIS A 219 6.05 -13.41 -15.89
N LEU A 220 7.11 -14.22 -15.88
CA LEU A 220 7.03 -15.63 -15.51
C LEU A 220 6.69 -15.77 -14.02
N TYR A 221 7.38 -15.01 -13.17
CA TYR A 221 7.12 -14.99 -11.73
C TYR A 221 5.66 -14.65 -11.43
N LEU A 222 5.12 -13.57 -12.00
CA LEU A 222 3.73 -13.15 -11.79
C LEU A 222 2.72 -14.20 -12.25
N ARG A 223 2.97 -14.90 -13.36
CA ARG A 223 2.08 -15.97 -13.83
C ARG A 223 2.01 -17.14 -12.85
N VAL A 224 3.16 -17.56 -12.32
CA VAL A 224 3.19 -18.67 -11.34
C VAL A 224 2.63 -18.20 -10.00
N PHE A 225 2.95 -16.98 -9.58
CA PHE A 225 2.40 -16.33 -8.39
C PHE A 225 0.87 -16.25 -8.45
N GLU A 226 0.29 -15.85 -9.58
CA GLU A 226 -1.17 -15.76 -9.75
C GLU A 226 -1.86 -17.10 -9.46
N VAL A 227 -1.33 -18.19 -10.03
CA VAL A 227 -1.89 -19.54 -9.84
C VAL A 227 -1.76 -19.99 -8.38
N ALA A 228 -0.62 -19.68 -7.74
CA ALA A 228 -0.41 -19.97 -6.32
C ALA A 228 -1.35 -19.15 -5.42
N LEU A 229 -1.54 -17.87 -5.74
CA LEU A 229 -2.42 -16.96 -5.02
C LEU A 229 -3.87 -17.43 -5.12
N ASP A 230 -4.36 -17.80 -6.31
CA ASP A 230 -5.73 -18.28 -6.49
C ASP A 230 -6.01 -19.52 -5.63
N LYS A 231 -5.04 -20.45 -5.56
CA LYS A 231 -5.14 -21.64 -4.67
C LYS A 231 -5.15 -21.25 -3.20
N LEU A 232 -4.26 -20.34 -2.80
CA LEU A 232 -4.16 -19.85 -1.43
C LEU A 232 -5.46 -19.20 -0.97
N VAL A 233 -5.98 -18.25 -1.75
CA VAL A 233 -7.19 -17.49 -1.44
C VAL A 233 -8.40 -18.41 -1.37
N ARG A 234 -8.59 -19.33 -2.34
CA ARG A 234 -9.72 -20.27 -2.32
C ARG A 234 -9.69 -21.20 -1.10
N ARG A 235 -8.50 -21.59 -0.65
CA ARG A 235 -8.32 -22.43 0.54
C ARG A 235 -8.65 -21.66 1.83
N MET A 236 -8.19 -20.41 1.94
CA MET A 236 -8.33 -19.62 3.16
C MET A 236 -9.70 -18.96 3.30
N PHE A 237 -10.29 -18.52 2.18
CA PHE A 237 -11.54 -17.78 2.14
C PHE A 237 -12.52 -18.47 1.19
N PRO A 238 -13.00 -19.67 1.55
CA PRO A 238 -13.99 -20.38 0.73
C PRO A 238 -15.26 -19.55 0.66
N ARG A 239 -15.63 -19.08 -0.53
CA ARG A 239 -16.93 -18.46 -0.79
C ARG A 239 -17.92 -19.57 -1.11
N THR A 240 -19.04 -19.62 -0.40
CA THR A 240 -20.18 -20.45 -0.81
C THR A 240 -20.70 -19.89 -2.12
N THR A 241 -20.48 -20.63 -3.22
CA THR A 241 -21.25 -20.42 -4.45
C THR A 241 -22.67 -20.85 -4.14
N ASN A 242 -23.52 -19.92 -3.72
CA ASN A 242 -24.96 -20.13 -3.87
C ASN A 242 -25.21 -20.11 -5.38
N VAL A 243 -25.46 -21.31 -5.91
CA VAL A 243 -25.88 -21.60 -7.29
C VAL A 243 -27.12 -20.80 -7.65
#